data_AF-A0A7J8FEB7-F1
#
_entry.id   AF-A0A7J8FEB7-F1
#
_cell.length_a   1.000
_cell.length_b   1.000
_cell.length_c   1.000
_cell.angle_alpha   90.00
_cell.angle_beta   90.00
_cell.angle_gamma   90.00
#
_symmetry.space_group_name_H-M   'P 1'
#
loop_
_entity.id
_entity.type
_entity.pdbx_description
1 polymer ?
#
loop_
_entity_poly.entity_id
_entity_poly.type
_entity_poly.pdbx_seq_one_letter_code
_entity_poly.pdbx_strand_id
1 'polypeptide(L)'
;MQWLCNHEDQNMQRMAVAIISILAAKLSTEQTAQLGAELFIVRQLLQIVKQKTNQNSVDTTLKFTLSALWNLTDESPTTCRHFIENQGLELFMRVLESFPTESSIQQKVLGLLNNIAEVQELHSELMWKDFIDHISSLLHSVEVEVSYFAAGIIAHLISRGEQAWTLSHSQRNSLLDDLHSAILKWPTPECEMVAYRFSSQGLLFLNVHLQDQKSTSEKKIFLCWYLVLVTLHLLYQDFSRIWPSFKWIKQRSFNPFFPLLGCFTTPGVQLWAVWAMQHVCSKNPSRYCSMLIEEGGLQHLYNIKEHEQTDPHVQQIAVAILDSLEKHIVRHGRPPPCKKQPQARLN
;
A
#
# COMPACT_ATOMS: atom_id res chain seq x y z
N MET A 1 -33.46 4.27 -10.33
CA MET A 1 -32.30 4.56 -11.21
C MET A 1 -32.51 5.72 -12.17
N GLN A 2 -33.75 6.02 -12.59
CA GLN A 2 -34.10 7.21 -13.41
C GLN A 2 -33.72 8.58 -12.80
N TRP A 3 -33.50 8.66 -11.49
CA TRP A 3 -33.22 9.90 -10.76
C TRP A 3 -31.82 10.50 -11.00
N LEU A 4 -30.83 9.69 -11.44
CA LEU A 4 -29.51 10.19 -11.84
C LEU A 4 -29.53 10.94 -13.19
N CYS A 5 -30.58 10.74 -13.98
CA CYS A 5 -30.76 11.37 -15.29
C CYS A 5 -31.59 12.66 -15.25
N ASN A 6 -32.32 12.90 -14.16
CA ASN A 6 -33.15 14.10 -14.07
C ASN A 6 -32.29 15.32 -13.73
N HIS A 7 -31.71 15.92 -14.77
CA HIS A 7 -30.93 17.15 -14.71
C HIS A 7 -31.72 18.37 -14.19
N GLU A 8 -33.05 18.26 -14.12
CA GLU A 8 -33.94 19.35 -13.69
C GLU A 8 -33.99 19.54 -12.17
N ASP A 9 -33.63 18.53 -11.36
CA ASP A 9 -33.62 18.65 -9.90
C ASP A 9 -32.22 18.39 -9.32
N GLN A 10 -31.46 19.47 -9.16
CA GLN A 10 -30.13 19.44 -8.55
C GLN A 10 -30.14 18.88 -7.12
N ASN A 11 -31.24 19.02 -6.37
CA ASN A 11 -31.34 18.48 -5.01
C ASN A 11 -31.49 16.97 -5.03
N MET A 12 -32.28 16.46 -5.97
CA MET A 12 -32.44 15.03 -6.19
C MET A 12 -31.15 14.38 -6.69
N GLN A 13 -30.43 15.03 -7.60
CA GLN A 13 -29.10 14.59 -8.04
C GLN A 13 -28.11 14.55 -6.86
N ARG A 14 -28.07 15.60 -6.02
CA ARG A 14 -27.24 15.64 -4.81
C ARG A 14 -27.57 14.51 -3.85
N MET A 15 -28.85 14.25 -3.61
CA MET A 15 -29.30 13.17 -2.72
C MET A 15 -28.92 11.80 -3.27
N ALA A 16 -29.11 11.56 -4.57
CA ALA A 16 -28.73 10.32 -5.22
C ALA A 16 -27.21 10.07 -5.14
N VAL A 17 -26.39 11.08 -5.44
CA VAL A 17 -24.93 11.00 -5.36
C VAL A 17 -24.48 10.74 -3.92
N ALA A 18 -25.07 11.42 -2.93
CA ALA A 18 -24.74 11.20 -1.53
C ALA A 18 -25.08 9.76 -1.09
N ILE A 19 -26.25 9.24 -1.49
CA ILE A 19 -26.64 7.86 -1.21
C ILE A 19 -25.63 6.88 -1.84
N ILE A 20 -25.28 7.06 -3.12
CA ILE A 20 -24.31 6.20 -3.80
C ILE A 20 -22.94 6.27 -3.12
N SER A 21 -22.47 7.47 -2.77
CA SER A 21 -21.19 7.65 -2.06
C SER A 21 -21.18 6.93 -0.71
N ILE A 22 -22.27 6.97 0.04
CA ILE A 22 -22.41 6.30 1.33
C ILE A 22 -22.51 4.78 1.13
N LEU A 23 -23.29 4.32 0.15
CA LEU A 23 -23.43 2.90 -0.16
C LEU A 23 -22.10 2.30 -0.60
N ALA A 24 -21.41 2.92 -1.55
CA ALA A 24 -20.10 2.46 -2.02
C ALA A 24 -19.07 2.39 -0.87
N ALA A 25 -19.17 3.26 0.13
CA ALA A 25 -18.29 3.23 1.31
C ALA A 25 -18.65 2.15 2.36
N LYS A 26 -19.90 1.67 2.37
CA LYS A 26 -20.43 0.78 3.43
C LYS A 26 -20.69 -0.65 2.96
N LEU A 27 -20.90 -0.85 1.67
CA LEU A 27 -21.11 -2.16 1.06
C LEU A 27 -19.81 -2.98 1.13
N SER A 28 -19.94 -4.31 1.09
CA SER A 28 -18.77 -5.17 0.91
C SER A 28 -18.16 -4.95 -0.48
N THR A 29 -16.88 -5.30 -0.65
CA THR A 29 -16.21 -5.20 -1.96
C THR A 29 -17.03 -5.84 -3.08
N GLU A 30 -17.58 -7.04 -2.86
CA GLU A 30 -18.36 -7.76 -3.88
C GLU A 30 -19.64 -7.00 -4.26
N GLN A 31 -20.33 -6.41 -3.28
CA GLN A 31 -21.54 -5.61 -3.52
C GLN A 31 -21.22 -4.28 -4.20
N THR A 32 -20.12 -3.63 -3.81
CA THR A 32 -19.62 -2.41 -4.45
C THR A 32 -19.23 -2.67 -5.91
N ALA A 33 -18.57 -3.80 -6.19
CA ALA A 33 -18.23 -4.21 -7.55
C ALA A 33 -19.48 -4.52 -8.39
N GLN A 34 -20.52 -5.14 -7.82
CA GLN A 34 -21.80 -5.34 -8.52
C GLN A 34 -22.49 -4.02 -8.85
N LEU A 35 -22.49 -3.07 -7.91
CA LEU A 35 -23.01 -1.72 -8.15
C LEU A 35 -22.20 -1.00 -9.24
N GLY A 36 -20.87 -1.08 -9.17
CA GLY A 36 -19.96 -0.47 -10.15
C GLY A 36 -19.90 -1.18 -11.51
N ALA A 37 -20.40 -2.42 -11.61
CA ALA A 37 -20.53 -3.15 -12.86
C ALA A 37 -21.70 -2.65 -13.73
N GLU A 38 -22.64 -1.92 -13.13
CA GLU A 38 -23.64 -1.18 -13.91
C GLU A 38 -22.96 0.01 -14.61
N LEU A 39 -22.53 -0.20 -15.86
CA LEU A 39 -21.87 0.79 -16.73
C LEU A 39 -22.56 2.18 -16.70
N PHE A 40 -23.88 2.17 -16.55
CA PHE A 40 -24.70 3.37 -16.44
C PHE A 40 -24.32 4.26 -15.24
N ILE A 41 -24.04 3.69 -14.07
CA ILE A 41 -23.71 4.47 -12.86
C ILE A 41 -22.40 5.23 -13.03
N VAL A 42 -21.33 4.52 -13.44
CA VAL A 42 -20.01 5.11 -13.67
C VAL A 42 -20.10 6.24 -14.68
N ARG A 43 -20.81 6.01 -15.79
CA ARG A 43 -21.02 7.03 -16.83
C ARG A 43 -21.75 8.27 -16.31
N GLN A 44 -22.82 8.11 -15.53
CA GLN A 44 -23.55 9.25 -14.95
C GLN A 44 -22.69 10.03 -13.94
N LEU A 45 -21.93 9.34 -13.08
CA LEU A 45 -21.02 10.00 -12.15
C LEU A 45 -19.93 10.79 -12.88
N LEU A 46 -19.33 10.23 -13.94
CA LEU A 46 -18.36 10.94 -14.79
C LEU A 46 -18.97 12.16 -15.48
N GLN A 47 -20.22 12.09 -15.94
CA GLN A 47 -20.92 13.26 -16.49
C GLN A 47 -21.07 14.38 -15.46
N ILE A 48 -21.38 14.05 -14.21
CA ILE A 48 -21.47 15.03 -13.11
C ILE A 48 -20.11 15.66 -12.84
N VAL A 49 -19.03 14.87 -12.76
CA VAL A 49 -17.66 15.40 -12.62
C VAL A 49 -17.33 16.35 -13.77
N LYS A 50 -17.61 15.96 -15.02
CA LYS A 50 -17.39 16.79 -16.21
C LYS A 50 -18.16 18.10 -16.16
N GLN A 51 -19.44 18.06 -15.79
CA GLN A 51 -20.26 19.25 -15.64
C GLN A 51 -19.69 20.20 -14.57
N LYS A 52 -19.35 19.68 -13.38
CA LYS A 52 -18.84 20.49 -12.26
C LYS A 52 -17.45 21.07 -12.54
N THR A 53 -16.60 20.30 -13.23
CA THR A 53 -15.28 20.74 -13.67
C THR A 53 -15.39 21.89 -14.68
N ASN A 54 -16.26 21.76 -15.69
CA ASN A 54 -16.50 22.83 -16.66
C ASN A 54 -17.09 24.10 -16.04
N GLN A 55 -17.80 23.97 -14.92
CA GLN A 55 -18.33 25.10 -14.15
C GLN A 55 -17.30 25.71 -13.19
N ASN A 56 -16.09 25.14 -13.08
CA ASN A 56 -15.08 25.49 -12.08
C ASN A 56 -15.65 25.59 -10.65
N SER A 57 -16.60 24.70 -10.32
CA SER A 57 -17.32 24.75 -9.05
C SER A 57 -17.00 23.54 -8.18
N VAL A 58 -16.36 23.82 -7.05
CA VAL A 58 -16.11 22.82 -6.00
C VAL A 58 -17.24 22.86 -4.98
N ASP A 59 -18.24 21.99 -5.18
CA ASP A 59 -19.35 21.82 -4.25
C ASP A 59 -19.38 20.42 -3.61
N THR A 60 -20.30 20.23 -2.66
CA THR A 60 -20.51 18.93 -2.00
C THR A 60 -20.87 17.84 -3.00
N THR A 61 -21.59 18.18 -4.07
CA THR A 61 -21.91 17.25 -5.17
C THR A 61 -20.64 16.70 -5.79
N LEU A 62 -19.69 17.55 -6.21
CA LEU A 62 -18.44 17.11 -6.80
C LEU A 62 -17.64 16.23 -5.82
N LYS A 63 -17.52 16.65 -4.56
CA LYS A 63 -16.79 15.88 -3.53
C LYS A 63 -17.39 14.49 -3.32
N PHE A 64 -18.72 14.38 -3.22
CA PHE A 64 -19.38 13.08 -3.08
C PHE A 64 -19.31 12.24 -4.35
N THR A 65 -19.39 12.84 -5.54
CA THR A 65 -19.24 12.11 -6.81
C THR A 65 -17.84 11.50 -6.93
N LEU A 66 -16.79 12.26 -6.60
CA LEU A 66 -15.41 11.77 -6.60
C LEU A 66 -15.21 10.68 -5.55
N SER A 67 -15.75 10.84 -4.34
CA SER A 67 -15.73 9.81 -3.30
C SER A 67 -16.47 8.52 -3.72
N ALA A 68 -17.62 8.65 -4.39
CA ALA A 68 -18.35 7.51 -4.93
C ALA A 68 -17.51 6.76 -5.97
N LEU A 69 -16.93 7.48 -6.94
CA LEU A 69 -16.10 6.88 -7.99
C LEU A 69 -14.85 6.19 -7.40
N TRP A 70 -14.18 6.82 -6.43
CA TRP A 70 -13.04 6.22 -5.75
C TRP A 70 -13.41 4.90 -5.07
N ASN A 71 -14.50 4.88 -4.29
CA ASN A 71 -14.95 3.65 -3.64
C ASN A 71 -15.46 2.59 -4.62
N LEU A 72 -16.11 2.98 -5.73
CA LEU A 72 -16.60 2.05 -6.74
C LEU A 72 -15.49 1.37 -7.54
N THR A 73 -14.34 2.04 -7.69
CA THR A 73 -13.15 1.50 -8.36
C THR A 73 -12.26 0.69 -7.41
N ASP A 74 -12.46 0.80 -6.11
CA ASP A 74 -11.72 0.04 -5.11
C ASP A 74 -11.95 -1.46 -5.27
N GLU A 75 -10.85 -2.20 -5.41
CA GLU A 75 -10.82 -3.66 -5.64
C GLU A 75 -11.76 -4.16 -6.77
N SER A 76 -12.09 -3.32 -7.75
CA SER A 76 -13.01 -3.65 -8.86
C SER A 76 -12.37 -3.42 -10.23
N PRO A 77 -11.63 -4.41 -10.78
CA PRO A 77 -11.00 -4.30 -12.10
C PRO A 77 -11.99 -3.98 -13.23
N THR A 78 -13.21 -4.51 -13.15
CA THR A 78 -14.29 -4.25 -14.12
C THR A 78 -14.70 -2.78 -14.09
N THR A 79 -14.87 -2.19 -12.90
CA THR A 79 -15.24 -0.77 -12.77
C THR A 79 -14.10 0.16 -13.19
N CYS A 80 -12.85 -0.19 -12.86
CA CYS A 80 -11.67 0.52 -13.38
C CYS A 80 -11.63 0.53 -14.92
N ARG A 81 -11.94 -0.61 -15.55
CA ARG A 81 -12.02 -0.70 -17.02
C ARG A 81 -13.13 0.18 -17.58
N HIS A 82 -14.33 0.14 -16.99
CA HIS A 82 -15.43 1.01 -17.41
C HIS A 82 -15.13 2.49 -17.23
N PHE A 83 -14.38 2.86 -16.19
CA PHE A 83 -13.91 4.22 -16.00
C PHE A 83 -13.03 4.67 -17.17
N ILE A 84 -12.05 3.85 -17.59
CA ILE A 84 -11.17 4.14 -18.74
C ILE A 84 -11.98 4.21 -20.04
N GLU A 85 -12.84 3.24 -20.31
CA GLU A 85 -13.70 3.18 -21.51
C GLU A 85 -14.60 4.42 -21.67
N ASN A 86 -14.90 5.11 -20.57
CA ASN A 86 -15.69 6.35 -20.55
C ASN A 86 -14.84 7.63 -20.50
N GLN A 87 -13.57 7.59 -20.94
CA GLN A 87 -12.64 8.74 -20.96
C GLN A 87 -12.43 9.34 -19.56
N GLY A 88 -12.43 8.49 -18.54
CA GLY A 88 -12.28 8.91 -17.15
C GLY A 88 -10.89 9.46 -16.85
N LEU A 89 -9.84 8.91 -17.47
CA LEU A 89 -8.46 9.34 -17.25
C LEU A 89 -8.24 10.78 -17.70
N GLU A 90 -8.65 11.14 -18.92
CA GLU A 90 -8.51 12.49 -19.46
C GLU A 90 -9.37 13.49 -18.67
N LEU A 91 -10.56 13.07 -18.22
CA LEU A 91 -11.38 13.89 -17.35
C LEU A 91 -10.70 14.14 -16.00
N PHE A 92 -10.12 13.12 -15.38
CA PHE A 92 -9.50 13.24 -14.06
C PHE A 92 -8.18 14.03 -14.11
N MET A 93 -7.42 13.92 -15.20
CA MET A 93 -6.29 14.82 -15.48
C MET A 93 -6.76 16.28 -15.56
N ARG A 94 -7.85 16.55 -16.29
CA ARG A 94 -8.44 17.90 -16.33
C ARG A 94 -8.90 18.38 -14.95
N VAL A 95 -9.44 17.51 -14.10
CA VAL A 95 -9.83 17.88 -12.72
C VAL A 95 -8.61 18.33 -11.92
N LEU A 96 -7.48 17.62 -12.01
CA LEU A 96 -6.24 18.01 -11.32
C LEU A 96 -5.71 19.36 -11.81
N GLU A 97 -5.79 19.61 -13.12
CA GLU A 97 -5.40 20.88 -13.74
C GLU A 97 -6.34 22.04 -13.40
N SER A 98 -7.65 21.79 -13.31
CA SER A 98 -8.65 22.79 -12.95
C SER A 98 -8.64 23.16 -11.47
N PHE A 99 -8.22 22.26 -10.59
CA PHE A 99 -8.24 22.45 -9.13
C PHE A 99 -6.89 22.13 -8.47
N PRO A 100 -5.78 22.79 -8.86
CA PRO A 100 -4.43 22.44 -8.42
C PRO A 100 -4.15 22.80 -6.95
N THR A 101 -4.96 23.66 -6.33
CA THR A 101 -4.83 24.08 -4.92
C THR A 101 -5.82 23.37 -4.00
N GLU A 102 -6.72 22.56 -4.55
CA GLU A 102 -7.78 21.89 -3.78
C GLU A 102 -7.33 20.48 -3.37
N SER A 103 -6.52 20.39 -2.33
CA SER A 103 -5.96 19.12 -1.82
C SER A 103 -7.03 18.04 -1.60
N SER A 104 -8.19 18.42 -1.05
CA SER A 104 -9.31 17.51 -0.81
C SER A 104 -9.92 16.88 -2.08
N ILE A 105 -9.75 17.54 -3.23
CA ILE A 105 -10.15 17.06 -4.56
C ILE A 105 -9.03 16.20 -5.15
N GLN A 106 -7.79 16.69 -5.10
CA GLN A 106 -6.60 15.98 -5.57
C GLN A 106 -6.49 14.60 -4.93
N GLN A 107 -6.67 14.50 -3.60
CA GLN A 107 -6.63 13.21 -2.89
C GLN A 107 -7.65 12.20 -3.41
N LYS A 108 -8.87 12.63 -3.75
CA LYS A 108 -9.92 11.71 -4.25
C LYS A 108 -9.61 11.26 -5.66
N VAL A 109 -9.13 12.17 -6.49
CA VAL A 109 -8.71 11.89 -7.86
C VAL A 109 -7.52 10.93 -7.86
N LEU A 110 -6.46 11.24 -7.11
CA LEU A 110 -5.27 10.41 -7.01
C LEU A 110 -5.54 9.07 -6.32
N GLY A 111 -6.44 9.03 -5.33
CA GLY A 111 -6.89 7.77 -4.72
C GLY A 111 -7.54 6.84 -5.74
N LEU A 112 -8.42 7.37 -6.60
CA LEU A 112 -9.00 6.60 -7.70
C LEU A 112 -7.92 6.15 -8.71
N LEU A 113 -7.02 7.05 -9.11
CA LEU A 113 -5.95 6.71 -10.06
C LEU A 113 -4.99 5.67 -9.50
N ASN A 114 -4.74 5.67 -8.18
CA ASN A 114 -3.98 4.63 -7.50
C ASN A 114 -4.69 3.26 -7.59
N ASN A 115 -6.01 3.21 -7.39
CA ASN A 115 -6.78 1.99 -7.57
C ASN A 115 -6.70 1.46 -9.01
N ILE A 116 -6.66 2.34 -10.02
CA ILE A 116 -6.43 1.93 -11.41
C ILE A 116 -5.00 1.39 -11.59
N ALA A 117 -4.00 2.03 -10.98
CA ALA A 117 -2.61 1.58 -11.01
C ALA A 117 -2.40 0.23 -10.31
N GLU A 118 -3.31 -0.20 -9.43
CA GLU A 118 -3.28 -1.56 -8.86
C GLU A 118 -3.69 -2.64 -9.87
N VAL A 119 -4.47 -2.29 -10.91
CA VAL A 119 -4.96 -3.23 -11.93
C VAL A 119 -3.92 -3.39 -13.04
N GLN A 120 -3.21 -4.52 -13.01
CA GLN A 120 -2.06 -4.77 -13.90
C GLN A 120 -2.38 -4.68 -15.39
N GLU A 121 -3.59 -5.09 -15.79
CA GLU A 121 -4.02 -5.11 -17.18
C GLU A 121 -4.29 -3.69 -17.74
N LEU A 122 -4.37 -2.67 -16.88
CA LEU A 122 -4.66 -1.28 -17.28
C LEU A 122 -3.41 -0.39 -17.29
N HIS A 123 -2.23 -0.92 -16.99
CA HIS A 123 -1.00 -0.14 -16.90
C HIS A 123 -0.62 0.55 -18.21
N SER A 124 -0.87 -0.07 -19.36
CA SER A 124 -0.62 0.53 -20.68
C SER A 124 -1.39 1.84 -20.87
N GLU A 125 -2.60 1.94 -20.30
CA GLU A 125 -3.46 3.13 -20.38
C GLU A 125 -2.93 4.30 -19.53
N LEU A 126 -2.07 4.01 -18.54
CA LEU A 126 -1.44 5.00 -17.67
C LEU A 126 -0.05 5.44 -18.15
N MET A 127 0.55 4.74 -19.12
CA MET A 127 1.93 4.98 -19.56
C MET A 127 2.01 5.91 -20.77
N TRP A 128 1.54 7.15 -20.59
CA TRP A 128 1.72 8.24 -21.56
C TRP A 128 2.36 9.46 -20.89
N LYS A 129 3.09 10.24 -21.68
CA LYS A 129 4.04 11.23 -21.17
C LYS A 129 3.41 12.25 -20.23
N ASP A 130 2.31 12.90 -20.64
CA ASP A 130 1.76 14.00 -19.83
C ASP A 130 1.15 13.48 -18.51
N PHE A 131 0.60 12.26 -18.48
CA PHE A 131 0.17 11.63 -17.23
C PHE A 131 1.35 11.44 -16.28
N ILE A 132 2.43 10.80 -16.73
CA ILE A 132 3.60 10.54 -15.89
C ILE A 132 4.23 11.84 -15.42
N ASP A 133 4.38 12.82 -16.30
CA ASP A 133 4.98 14.12 -15.94
C ASP A 133 4.10 14.85 -14.90
N HIS A 134 2.77 14.81 -15.03
CA HIS A 134 1.86 15.41 -14.06
C HIS A 134 1.88 14.70 -12.70
N ILE A 135 1.83 13.36 -12.68
CA ILE A 135 1.93 12.59 -11.42
C ILE A 135 3.30 12.82 -10.75
N SER A 136 4.39 12.89 -11.53
CA SER A 136 5.72 13.23 -11.03
C SER A 136 5.75 14.63 -10.41
N SER A 137 5.03 15.61 -10.96
CA SER A 137 4.95 16.94 -10.35
C SER A 137 4.23 16.92 -8.99
N LEU A 138 3.18 16.09 -8.85
CA LEU A 138 2.39 15.96 -7.63
C LEU A 138 3.12 15.23 -6.50
N LEU A 139 4.17 14.46 -6.83
CA LEU A 139 5.07 13.86 -5.86
C LEU A 139 5.73 14.90 -4.92
N HIS A 140 5.95 16.12 -5.43
CA HIS A 140 6.55 17.24 -4.70
C HIS A 140 5.52 18.23 -4.14
N SER A 141 4.26 17.80 -3.98
CA SER A 141 3.23 18.62 -3.35
C SER A 141 3.61 19.03 -1.92
N VAL A 142 3.15 20.21 -1.52
CA VAL A 142 3.24 20.67 -0.12
C VAL A 142 2.36 19.82 0.81
N GLU A 143 1.31 19.23 0.25
CA GLU A 143 0.39 18.33 0.95
C GLU A 143 0.89 16.90 0.85
N VAL A 144 1.40 16.37 1.96
CA VAL A 144 1.97 15.01 2.03
C VAL A 144 0.97 13.96 1.52
N GLU A 145 -0.33 14.17 1.70
CA GLU A 145 -1.39 13.26 1.25
C GLU A 145 -1.46 13.13 -0.26
N VAL A 146 -1.20 14.23 -0.97
CA VAL A 146 -1.15 14.26 -2.43
C VAL A 146 0.12 13.57 -2.93
N SER A 147 1.27 13.92 -2.35
CA SER A 147 2.56 13.29 -2.65
C SER A 147 2.53 11.77 -2.45
N TYR A 148 1.85 11.35 -1.40
CA TYR A 148 1.69 9.95 -1.02
C TYR A 148 0.96 9.13 -2.07
N PHE A 149 -0.18 9.61 -2.58
CA PHE A 149 -0.88 8.90 -3.65
C PHE A 149 -0.11 8.92 -4.97
N ALA A 150 0.54 10.04 -5.31
CA ALA A 150 1.37 10.14 -6.49
C ALA A 150 2.52 9.10 -6.44
N ALA A 151 3.19 8.97 -5.30
CA ALA A 151 4.20 7.96 -5.07
C ALA A 151 3.65 6.53 -5.21
N GLY A 152 2.44 6.26 -4.72
CA GLY A 152 1.76 4.98 -4.89
C GLY A 152 1.57 4.60 -6.36
N ILE A 153 1.01 5.52 -7.16
CA ILE A 153 0.81 5.33 -8.60
C ILE A 153 2.15 5.03 -9.29
N ILE A 154 3.18 5.84 -9.03
CA ILE A 154 4.52 5.66 -9.61
C ILE A 154 5.08 4.29 -9.23
N ALA A 155 5.01 3.91 -7.95
CA ALA A 155 5.54 2.64 -7.47
C ALA A 155 4.85 1.45 -8.14
N HIS A 156 3.52 1.49 -8.30
CA HIS A 156 2.78 0.46 -9.03
C HIS A 156 3.29 0.30 -10.47
N LEU A 157 3.46 1.39 -11.21
CA LEU A 157 3.91 1.34 -12.59
C LEU A 157 5.36 0.88 -12.73
N ILE A 158 6.28 1.37 -11.89
CA ILE A 158 7.70 0.99 -11.97
C ILE A 158 7.92 -0.47 -11.52
N SER A 159 7.16 -0.95 -10.53
CA SER A 159 7.28 -2.30 -9.96
C SER A 159 7.10 -3.44 -10.98
N ARG A 160 6.48 -3.17 -12.13
CA ARG A 160 6.33 -4.13 -13.23
C ARG A 160 7.64 -4.51 -13.91
N GLY A 161 8.69 -3.72 -13.69
CA GLY A 161 9.98 -3.89 -14.32
C GLY A 161 10.07 -3.22 -15.70
N GLU A 162 11.28 -3.19 -16.23
CA GLU A 162 11.60 -2.45 -17.46
C GLU A 162 10.87 -2.96 -18.70
N GLN A 163 10.57 -4.26 -18.76
CA GLN A 163 9.92 -4.89 -19.91
C GLN A 163 8.47 -4.45 -20.10
N ALA A 164 7.79 -4.07 -19.02
CA ALA A 164 6.41 -3.58 -19.06
C ALA A 164 6.33 -2.06 -19.27
N TRP A 165 7.45 -1.35 -19.17
CA TRP A 165 7.51 0.10 -19.29
C TRP A 165 7.54 0.51 -20.76
N THR A 166 6.49 1.19 -21.24
CA THR A 166 6.33 1.52 -22.67
C THR A 166 6.96 2.86 -23.07
N LEU A 167 7.29 3.71 -22.10
CA LEU A 167 8.00 4.97 -22.32
C LEU A 167 9.53 4.75 -22.34
N SER A 168 10.33 5.81 -22.36
CA SER A 168 11.79 5.66 -22.42
C SER A 168 12.37 5.13 -21.10
N HIS A 169 13.43 4.31 -21.20
CA HIS A 169 14.17 3.83 -20.04
C HIS A 169 14.78 4.97 -19.21
N SER A 170 15.21 6.06 -19.87
CA SER A 170 15.71 7.25 -19.18
C SER A 170 14.63 7.92 -18.32
N GLN A 171 13.39 8.01 -18.83
CA GLN A 171 12.28 8.56 -18.05
C GLN A 171 11.94 7.66 -16.86
N ARG A 172 11.97 6.33 -17.04
CA ARG A 172 11.76 5.38 -15.93
C ARG A 172 12.77 5.56 -14.81
N ASN A 173 14.05 5.63 -15.15
CA ASN A 173 15.12 5.76 -14.18
C ASN A 173 15.08 7.12 -13.47
N SER A 174 14.85 8.20 -14.23
CA SER A 174 14.64 9.52 -13.64
C SER A 174 13.45 9.55 -12.68
N LEU A 175 12.34 8.88 -13.01
CA LEU A 175 11.16 8.81 -12.17
C LEU A 175 11.41 7.98 -10.89
N LEU A 176 12.21 6.92 -10.99
CA LEU A 176 12.63 6.12 -9.84
C LEU A 176 13.52 6.93 -8.89
N ASP A 177 14.48 7.67 -9.43
CA ASP A 177 15.38 8.54 -8.66
C ASP A 177 14.61 9.68 -7.98
N ASP A 178 13.62 10.25 -8.68
CA ASP A 178 12.76 11.30 -8.14
C ASP A 178 11.84 10.79 -7.03
N LEU A 179 11.22 9.62 -7.24
CA LEU A 179 10.44 8.91 -6.21
C LEU A 179 11.25 8.68 -4.94
N HIS A 180 12.46 8.13 -5.09
CA HIS A 180 13.36 7.89 -3.97
C HIS A 180 13.73 9.19 -3.25
N SER A 181 14.08 10.23 -4.01
CA SER A 181 14.47 11.53 -3.47
C SER A 181 13.33 12.25 -2.74
N ALA A 182 12.09 12.11 -3.22
CA ALA A 182 10.92 12.72 -2.60
C ALA A 182 10.56 12.05 -1.27
N ILE A 183 10.53 10.71 -1.24
CA ILE A 183 10.20 9.93 -0.04
C ILE A 183 11.17 10.24 1.11
N LEU A 184 12.47 10.38 0.80
CA LEU A 184 13.49 10.72 1.81
C LEU A 184 13.31 12.11 2.45
N LYS A 185 12.58 13.02 1.79
CA LYS A 185 12.35 14.40 2.26
C LYS A 185 11.03 14.54 3.04
N TRP A 186 10.17 13.53 3.04
CA TRP A 186 8.87 13.65 3.68
C TRP A 186 9.02 13.81 5.20
N PRO A 187 8.30 14.78 5.81
CA PRO A 187 8.30 14.92 7.25
C PRO A 187 7.67 13.69 7.90
N THR A 188 8.05 13.42 9.15
CA THR A 188 7.34 12.41 9.94
C THR A 188 5.88 12.86 10.09
N PRO A 189 4.87 12.13 9.57
CA PRO A 189 3.54 12.71 9.42
C PRO A 189 2.81 12.87 10.76
N GLU A 190 2.23 14.04 10.99
CA GLU A 190 1.48 14.37 12.23
C GLU A 190 0.07 13.73 12.27
N CYS A 191 -0.63 13.56 11.12
CA CYS A 191 -2.00 13.02 11.02
C CYS A 191 -2.12 11.64 10.31
N GLU A 192 -3.22 10.90 10.53
CA GLU A 192 -3.50 9.62 9.84
C GLU A 192 -3.62 9.81 8.33
N MET A 193 -2.73 9.16 7.59
CA MET A 193 -2.76 9.07 6.14
C MET A 193 -3.49 7.79 5.75
N VAL A 194 -4.42 7.89 4.80
CA VAL A 194 -5.34 6.91 4.21
C VAL A 194 -5.05 5.41 4.46
N ALA A 195 -6.10 4.66 4.81
CA ALA A 195 -6.04 3.24 5.15
C ALA A 195 -6.11 2.33 3.90
N TYR A 196 -5.06 1.52 3.67
CA TYR A 196 -5.02 0.47 2.64
C TYR A 196 -5.74 -0.81 3.11
N ARG A 197 -6.49 -1.45 2.21
CA ARG A 197 -6.99 -2.84 2.31
C ARG A 197 -6.89 -3.54 0.94
N PHE A 198 -6.94 -4.87 0.94
CA PHE A 198 -6.28 -5.72 -0.05
C PHE A 198 -7.20 -6.57 -0.91
N SER A 199 -7.15 -6.40 -2.24
CA SER A 199 -7.78 -7.27 -3.23
C SER A 199 -7.01 -8.58 -3.41
N SER A 200 -7.67 -9.63 -3.90
CA SER A 200 -7.11 -10.98 -4.08
C SER A 200 -6.12 -11.11 -5.26
N GLN A 201 -6.03 -10.13 -6.16
CA GLN A 201 -4.84 -9.98 -7.04
C GLN A 201 -3.66 -9.33 -6.31
N GLY A 202 -3.94 -8.66 -5.19
CA GLY A 202 -3.01 -8.23 -4.16
C GLY A 202 -2.74 -9.28 -3.06
N LEU A 203 -3.03 -10.58 -3.24
CA LEU A 203 -2.78 -11.63 -2.22
C LEU A 203 -1.35 -11.71 -1.61
N LEU A 204 -0.46 -10.84 -2.07
CA LEU A 204 0.82 -10.42 -1.55
C LEU A 204 0.86 -9.58 -0.25
N PHE A 205 -0.08 -8.68 0.08
CA PHE A 205 0.32 -7.57 0.98
C PHE A 205 -0.49 -7.25 2.25
N LEU A 206 -1.69 -7.80 2.54
CA LEU A 206 -2.38 -7.38 3.79
C LEU A 206 -3.53 -8.30 4.25
N ASN A 207 -3.24 -9.46 4.82
CA ASN A 207 -4.29 -10.35 5.38
C ASN A 207 -4.77 -9.94 6.81
N VAL A 208 -4.78 -8.66 7.17
CA VAL A 208 -4.97 -8.20 8.57
C VAL A 208 -5.83 -6.92 8.54
N HIS A 209 -7.12 -6.95 8.85
CA HIS A 209 -7.62 -7.19 10.19
C HIS A 209 -6.72 -6.57 11.26
N LEU A 210 -6.54 -5.27 11.13
CA LEU A 210 -6.59 -4.33 12.24
C LEU A 210 -7.82 -4.50 13.17
N GLN A 211 -8.35 -5.72 13.36
CA GLN A 211 -9.12 -6.00 14.58
C GLN A 211 -8.04 -6.46 15.57
N ASP A 212 -7.61 -5.68 16.53
CA ASP A 212 -8.18 -4.48 17.12
C ASP A 212 -6.99 -3.85 17.90
N GLN A 213 -7.02 -2.55 18.19
CA GLN A 213 -6.14 -1.92 19.21
C GLN A 213 -4.62 -1.76 18.93
N LYS A 214 -4.16 -1.05 17.88
CA LYS A 214 -2.80 -0.43 17.90
C LYS A 214 -2.71 0.92 17.16
N SER A 215 -1.89 1.81 17.73
CA SER A 215 -1.81 3.24 17.46
C SER A 215 -1.30 3.61 16.06
N THR A 216 -2.04 4.52 15.46
CA THR A 216 -1.79 5.43 14.33
C THR A 216 -0.36 5.63 13.81
N SER A 217 0.66 5.70 14.65
CA SER A 217 2.06 5.92 14.23
C SER A 217 2.69 4.72 13.52
N GLU A 218 2.23 3.50 13.81
CA GLU A 218 2.87 2.25 13.33
C GLU A 218 2.42 1.86 11.91
N LYS A 219 1.27 2.36 11.46
CA LYS A 219 0.74 2.13 10.10
C LYS A 219 1.50 2.94 9.03
N LYS A 220 2.02 4.12 9.40
CA LYS A 220 2.68 5.07 8.50
C LYS A 220 4.11 4.65 8.15
N ILE A 221 4.84 4.13 9.14
CA ILE A 221 6.19 3.57 8.97
C ILE A 221 6.15 2.41 7.96
N PHE A 222 5.08 1.61 7.98
CA PHE A 222 4.92 0.41 7.14
C PHE A 222 4.78 0.70 5.65
N LEU A 223 4.25 1.86 5.25
CA LEU A 223 4.07 2.19 3.82
C LEU A 223 5.24 2.98 3.22
N CYS A 224 5.92 3.81 4.01
CA CYS A 224 7.28 4.25 3.65
C CYS A 224 8.21 3.03 3.49
N TRP A 225 8.04 2.01 4.35
CA TRP A 225 8.76 0.74 4.24
C TRP A 225 8.36 -0.12 3.04
N TYR A 226 7.07 -0.18 2.68
CA TYR A 226 6.58 -0.85 1.48
C TYR A 226 7.20 -0.24 0.22
N LEU A 227 7.17 1.09 0.10
CA LEU A 227 7.71 1.82 -1.04
C LEU A 227 9.23 1.68 -1.09
N VAL A 228 9.93 1.76 0.06
CA VAL A 228 11.37 1.48 0.16
C VAL A 228 11.69 0.01 -0.19
N LEU A 229 10.87 -0.95 0.22
CA LEU A 229 11.02 -2.38 -0.14
C LEU A 229 10.76 -2.63 -1.63
N VAL A 230 9.81 -1.94 -2.25
CA VAL A 230 9.60 -1.98 -3.70
C VAL A 230 10.77 -1.32 -4.44
N THR A 231 11.31 -0.23 -3.91
CA THR A 231 12.52 0.42 -4.45
C THR A 231 13.75 -0.49 -4.30
N LEU A 232 13.88 -1.22 -3.19
CA LEU A 232 14.90 -2.25 -2.96
C LEU A 232 14.70 -3.50 -3.83
N HIS A 233 13.46 -3.90 -4.08
CA HIS A 233 13.09 -4.97 -5.02
C HIS A 233 13.47 -4.61 -6.46
N LEU A 234 13.41 -3.32 -6.81
CA LEU A 234 13.80 -2.79 -8.12
C LEU A 234 15.31 -2.65 -8.29
N LEU A 235 16.08 -2.55 -7.20
CA LEU A 235 17.56 -2.48 -7.24
C LEU A 235 18.24 -3.86 -7.23
N TYR A 236 17.58 -4.93 -6.77
CA TYR A 236 18.19 -6.26 -6.63
C TYR A 236 17.24 -7.39 -7.06
N GLN A 237 17.60 -8.06 -8.17
CA GLN A 237 16.76 -9.05 -8.90
C GLN A 237 16.46 -10.37 -8.17
N ASP A 238 17.06 -10.66 -7.02
CA ASP A 238 17.00 -12.00 -6.38
C ASP A 238 15.94 -12.16 -5.27
N PHE A 239 15.11 -11.15 -5.01
CA PHE A 239 14.15 -11.18 -3.90
C PHE A 239 12.94 -12.12 -4.09
N SER A 240 12.69 -12.54 -5.32
CA SER A 240 11.52 -13.33 -5.73
C SER A 240 11.48 -14.76 -5.14
N ARG A 241 12.61 -15.27 -4.62
CA ARG A 241 12.69 -16.61 -3.99
C ARG A 241 12.30 -16.65 -2.50
N ILE A 242 12.23 -15.51 -1.83
CA ILE A 242 12.14 -15.42 -0.35
C ILE A 242 10.70 -15.07 0.11
N TRP A 243 9.82 -14.82 -0.85
CA TRP A 243 8.50 -14.24 -0.68
C TRP A 243 7.37 -15.08 0.03
N PRO A 244 7.42 -16.40 0.30
CA PRO A 244 6.25 -17.10 0.87
C PRO A 244 5.94 -16.81 2.35
N SER A 245 6.65 -15.91 3.02
CA SER A 245 6.66 -15.79 4.49
C SER A 245 5.53 -14.97 5.12
N PHE A 246 4.80 -14.14 4.36
CA PHE A 246 3.90 -13.13 4.94
C PHE A 246 2.53 -13.64 5.44
N LYS A 247 2.14 -14.88 5.10
CA LYS A 247 0.86 -15.48 5.54
C LYS A 247 0.85 -15.90 7.03
N TRP A 248 1.98 -15.79 7.75
CA TRP A 248 2.20 -16.48 9.02
C TRP A 248 2.26 -15.60 10.29
N ILE A 249 2.38 -14.28 10.19
CA ILE A 249 2.46 -13.43 11.41
C ILE A 249 1.09 -13.33 12.12
N LYS A 250 0.00 -13.69 11.41
CA LYS A 250 -1.30 -13.93 12.04
C LYS A 250 -1.47 -15.35 12.60
N GLN A 251 -0.54 -16.27 12.35
CA GLN A 251 -0.51 -17.63 12.87
C GLN A 251 0.89 -18.04 13.38
N ARG A 252 1.18 -17.65 14.62
CA ARG A 252 1.95 -18.42 15.61
C ARG A 252 3.42 -18.82 15.31
N SER A 253 4.17 -18.16 14.42
CA SER A 253 5.58 -18.56 14.17
C SER A 253 6.54 -17.45 13.69
N PHE A 254 7.81 -17.55 14.10
CA PHE A 254 9.00 -16.79 13.66
C PHE A 254 9.85 -17.48 12.60
N ASN A 255 9.65 -18.77 12.34
CA ASN A 255 10.36 -19.52 11.30
C ASN A 255 10.52 -18.79 9.95
N PRO A 256 9.53 -18.02 9.44
CA PRO A 256 9.68 -17.32 8.17
C PRO A 256 10.73 -16.18 8.18
N PHE A 257 11.11 -15.68 9.36
CA PHE A 257 12.15 -14.66 9.50
C PHE A 257 13.56 -15.24 9.52
N PHE A 258 13.73 -16.49 9.94
CA PHE A 258 15.06 -17.09 10.12
C PHE A 258 15.91 -17.13 8.84
N PRO A 259 15.35 -17.43 7.65
CA PRO A 259 16.11 -17.32 6.40
C PRO A 259 16.58 -15.88 6.11
N LEU A 260 15.78 -14.87 6.46
CA LEU A 260 16.09 -13.45 6.24
C LEU A 260 17.23 -12.96 7.10
N LEU A 261 17.29 -13.45 8.34
CA LEU A 261 18.41 -13.19 9.25
C LEU A 261 19.74 -13.73 8.69
N GLY A 262 19.70 -14.72 7.80
CA GLY A 262 20.89 -15.28 7.13
C GLY A 262 21.38 -14.49 5.91
N CYS A 263 20.71 -13.41 5.50
CA CYS A 263 21.04 -12.64 4.30
C CYS A 263 22.11 -11.55 4.56
N PHE A 264 23.34 -11.95 4.90
CA PHE A 264 24.44 -11.02 5.23
C PHE A 264 24.90 -10.13 4.06
N THR A 265 24.57 -10.49 2.81
CA THR A 265 24.90 -9.68 1.62
C THR A 265 23.98 -8.48 1.44
N THR A 266 22.87 -8.40 2.19
CA THR A 266 21.84 -7.37 2.00
C THR A 266 21.30 -6.87 3.34
N PRO A 267 21.96 -5.88 3.96
CA PRO A 267 21.59 -5.34 5.27
C PRO A 267 20.12 -4.98 5.44
N GLY A 268 19.47 -4.41 4.41
CA GLY A 268 18.06 -4.04 4.46
C GLY A 268 17.11 -5.21 4.76
N VAL A 269 17.46 -6.43 4.32
CA VAL A 269 16.67 -7.66 4.56
C VAL A 269 16.78 -8.10 6.00
N GLN A 270 18.01 -8.11 6.53
CA GLN A 270 18.23 -8.46 7.93
C GLN A 270 17.61 -7.40 8.83
N LEU A 271 17.73 -6.12 8.47
CA LEU A 271 17.16 -4.99 9.21
C LEU A 271 15.64 -5.11 9.33
N TRP A 272 14.97 -5.52 8.24
CA TRP A 272 13.54 -5.81 8.28
C TRP A 272 13.19 -6.90 9.30
N ALA A 273 13.89 -8.03 9.20
CA ALA A 273 13.60 -9.20 10.00
C ALA A 273 13.81 -8.92 11.48
N VAL A 274 14.94 -8.30 11.86
CA VAL A 274 15.22 -7.94 13.25
C VAL A 274 14.25 -6.86 13.75
N TRP A 275 13.88 -5.86 12.95
CA TRP A 275 12.93 -4.84 13.38
C TRP A 275 11.53 -5.41 13.62
N ALA A 276 11.04 -6.26 12.72
CA ALA A 276 9.75 -6.93 12.87
C ALA A 276 9.72 -7.82 14.12
N MET A 277 10.80 -8.57 14.36
CA MET A 277 10.98 -9.40 15.55
C MET A 277 10.99 -8.56 16.83
N GLN A 278 11.77 -7.47 16.86
CA GLN A 278 11.83 -6.55 17.99
C GLN A 278 10.46 -5.92 18.28
N HIS A 279 9.74 -5.52 17.24
CA HIS A 279 8.43 -4.92 17.38
C HIS A 279 7.43 -5.88 18.06
N VAL A 280 7.33 -7.13 17.59
CA VAL A 280 6.39 -8.09 18.20
C VAL A 280 6.83 -8.51 19.61
N CYS A 281 8.13 -8.68 19.84
CA CYS A 281 8.68 -8.99 21.17
C CYS A 281 8.49 -7.85 22.17
N SER A 282 8.56 -6.59 21.76
CA SER A 282 8.32 -5.44 22.66
C SER A 282 6.84 -5.24 22.99
N LYS A 283 5.93 -5.55 22.06
CA LYS A 283 4.49 -5.34 22.25
C LYS A 283 3.81 -6.41 23.11
N ASN A 284 4.24 -7.67 23.02
CA ASN A 284 3.78 -8.73 23.91
C ASN A 284 4.93 -9.70 24.22
N PRO A 285 5.83 -9.32 25.14
CA PRO A 285 7.02 -10.10 25.47
C PRO A 285 6.67 -11.52 25.92
N SER A 286 5.66 -11.68 26.78
CA SER A 286 5.31 -12.98 27.35
C SER A 286 5.02 -14.04 26.28
N ARG A 287 4.29 -13.67 25.22
CA ARG A 287 3.91 -14.59 24.14
C ARG A 287 5.03 -14.76 23.12
N TYR A 288 5.57 -13.64 22.62
CA TYR A 288 6.46 -13.67 21.47
C TYR A 288 7.91 -14.00 21.84
N CYS A 289 8.40 -13.61 23.02
CA CYS A 289 9.70 -14.07 23.49
C CYS A 289 9.68 -15.59 23.72
N SER A 290 8.61 -16.13 24.32
CA SER A 290 8.47 -17.58 24.51
C SER A 290 8.50 -18.32 23.18
N MET A 291 7.68 -17.90 22.22
CA MET A 291 7.63 -18.49 20.87
C MET A 291 8.97 -18.40 20.13
N LEU A 292 9.64 -17.25 20.20
CA LEU A 292 10.94 -17.07 19.54
C LEU A 292 12.01 -18.00 20.12
N ILE A 293 11.97 -18.26 21.43
CA ILE A 293 12.88 -19.20 22.08
C ILE A 293 12.52 -20.65 21.70
N GLU A 294 11.24 -21.01 21.70
CA GLU A 294 10.75 -22.35 21.35
C GLU A 294 11.13 -22.78 19.92
N GLU A 295 11.17 -21.82 19.01
CA GLU A 295 11.51 -22.02 17.60
C GLU A 295 13.01 -21.91 17.29
N GLY A 296 13.85 -21.66 18.30
CA GLY A 296 15.30 -21.62 18.11
C GLY A 296 15.85 -20.27 17.63
N GLY A 297 15.07 -19.20 17.72
CA GLY A 297 15.47 -17.85 17.27
C GLY A 297 16.70 -17.28 17.99
N LEU A 298 17.01 -17.77 19.21
CA LEU A 298 18.24 -17.42 19.92
C LEU A 298 19.49 -17.68 19.06
N GLN A 299 19.57 -18.85 18.42
CA GLN A 299 20.74 -19.21 17.62
C GLN A 299 20.91 -18.25 16.43
N HIS A 300 19.81 -17.90 15.76
CA HIS A 300 19.84 -16.97 14.63
C HIS A 300 20.30 -15.57 15.06
N LEU A 301 19.85 -15.08 16.21
CA LEU A 301 20.25 -13.78 16.73
C LEU A 301 21.71 -13.74 17.20
N TYR A 302 22.21 -14.83 17.80
CA TYR A 302 23.64 -14.97 18.13
C TYR A 302 24.50 -14.99 16.87
N ASN A 303 24.07 -15.70 15.82
CA ASN A 303 24.79 -15.69 14.55
C ASN A 303 24.88 -14.28 13.96
N ILE A 304 23.82 -13.47 14.03
CA ILE A 304 23.87 -12.06 13.59
C ILE A 304 24.85 -11.25 14.45
N LYS A 305 24.82 -11.44 15.77
CA LYS A 305 25.69 -10.73 16.72
C LYS A 305 27.17 -11.02 16.47
N GLU A 306 27.52 -12.26 16.13
CA GLU A 306 28.91 -12.72 16.00
C GLU A 306 29.48 -12.59 14.58
N HIS A 307 28.64 -12.39 13.56
CA HIS A 307 29.10 -12.33 12.18
C HIS A 307 29.74 -10.98 11.82
N GLU A 308 30.98 -11.01 11.33
CA GLU A 308 31.81 -9.80 11.09
C GLU A 308 31.23 -8.85 10.03
N GLN A 309 30.46 -9.37 9.07
CA GLN A 309 29.85 -8.58 7.99
C GLN A 309 28.44 -8.05 8.34
N THR A 310 27.97 -8.25 9.57
CA THR A 310 26.65 -7.74 9.97
C THR A 310 26.66 -6.22 10.01
N ASP A 311 25.65 -5.60 9.40
CA ASP A 311 25.45 -4.15 9.48
C ASP A 311 25.28 -3.68 10.94
N PRO A 312 25.93 -2.56 11.34
CA PRO A 312 25.90 -2.10 12.73
C PRO A 312 24.50 -1.89 13.30
N HIS A 313 23.54 -1.44 12.49
CA HIS A 313 22.18 -1.19 12.93
C HIS A 313 21.39 -2.49 13.10
N VAL A 314 21.60 -3.45 12.20
CA VAL A 314 21.08 -4.83 12.34
C VAL A 314 21.59 -5.47 13.62
N GLN A 315 22.89 -5.36 13.87
CA GLN A 315 23.55 -5.91 15.06
C GLN A 315 22.98 -5.27 16.34
N GLN A 316 22.80 -3.95 16.35
CA GLN A 316 22.22 -3.21 17.47
C GLN A 316 20.82 -3.71 17.83
N ILE A 317 19.95 -3.90 16.84
CA ILE A 317 18.57 -4.39 17.07
C ILE A 317 18.59 -5.85 17.52
N ALA A 318 19.43 -6.70 16.92
CA ALA A 318 19.57 -8.10 17.32
C ALA A 318 20.00 -8.24 18.79
N VAL A 319 20.96 -7.42 19.24
CA VAL A 319 21.39 -7.37 20.65
C VAL A 319 20.24 -6.93 21.56
N ALA A 320 19.48 -5.90 21.19
CA ALA A 320 18.33 -5.46 21.98
C ALA A 320 17.23 -6.55 22.13
N ILE A 321 17.04 -7.39 21.10
CA ILE A 321 16.15 -8.55 21.18
C ILE A 321 16.73 -9.60 22.12
N LEU A 322 18.02 -9.93 22.01
CA LEU A 322 18.70 -10.88 22.90
C LEU A 322 18.55 -10.47 24.37
N ASP A 323 18.79 -9.20 24.71
CA ASP A 323 18.60 -8.66 26.07
C ASP A 323 17.15 -8.84 26.56
N SER A 324 16.18 -8.68 25.66
CA SER A 324 14.76 -8.85 25.97
C SER A 324 14.41 -10.33 26.22
N LEU A 325 15.00 -11.25 25.44
CA LEU A 325 14.84 -12.69 25.62
C LEU A 325 15.48 -13.17 26.92
N GLU A 326 16.68 -12.68 27.27
CA GLU A 326 17.35 -13.01 28.53
C GLU A 326 16.52 -12.57 29.75
N LYS A 327 16.01 -11.33 29.74
CA LYS A 327 15.10 -10.84 30.78
C LYS A 327 13.84 -11.69 30.91
N HIS A 328 13.31 -12.18 29.78
CA HIS A 328 12.15 -13.07 29.76
C HIS A 328 12.47 -14.45 30.35
N ILE A 329 13.61 -15.06 30.00
CA ILE A 329 14.08 -16.35 30.54
C ILE A 329 14.27 -16.28 32.05
N VAL A 330 14.86 -15.19 32.57
CA VAL A 330 15.06 -15.00 34.01
C VAL A 330 13.72 -14.93 34.76
N ARG A 331 12.69 -14.29 34.17
CA ARG A 331 11.39 -14.08 34.81
C ARG A 331 10.45 -15.28 34.73
N HIS A 332 10.48 -16.02 33.62
CA HIS A 332 9.48 -17.04 33.31
C HIS A 332 10.06 -18.45 33.12
N GLY A 333 11.38 -18.61 33.19
CA GLY A 333 12.06 -19.85 32.85
C GLY A 333 12.17 -20.05 31.33
N ARG A 334 13.00 -21.02 30.92
CA ARG A 334 13.18 -21.35 29.50
C ARG A 334 12.02 -22.24 29.04
N PRO A 335 11.24 -21.84 28.02
CA PRO A 335 10.18 -22.69 27.49
C PRO A 335 10.75 -23.96 26.84
N PRO A 336 9.99 -25.08 26.84
CA PRO A 336 10.45 -26.34 26.26
C PRO A 336 10.61 -26.23 24.74
N PRO A 337 11.64 -26.86 24.13
CA PRO A 337 11.82 -26.82 22.69
C PRO A 337 10.63 -27.45 21.94
N CYS A 338 10.21 -26.85 20.84
CA CYS A 338 9.07 -27.31 20.05
C CYS A 338 9.34 -28.71 19.45
N LYS A 339 8.39 -29.66 19.60
CA LYS A 339 8.50 -31.02 19.04
C LYS A 339 8.43 -30.93 17.50
N LYS A 340 9.56 -31.15 16.83
CA LYS A 340 9.68 -31.18 15.36
C LYS A 340 8.59 -32.06 14.73
N GLN A 341 7.81 -31.54 13.77
CA GLN A 341 7.17 -32.40 12.77
C GLN A 341 8.27 -33.01 11.89
N PRO A 342 8.16 -34.29 11.47
CA PRO A 342 9.22 -34.94 10.71
C PRO A 342 9.43 -34.24 9.37
N GLN A 343 10.68 -33.86 9.08
CA GLN A 343 11.11 -33.40 7.77
C GLN A 343 10.77 -34.47 6.73
N ALA A 344 9.87 -34.14 5.79
CA ALA A 344 9.73 -34.91 4.57
C ALA A 344 11.07 -34.87 3.83
N ARG A 345 11.70 -36.04 3.69
CA ARG A 345 12.90 -36.21 2.87
C ARG A 345 12.52 -35.90 1.43
N LEU A 346 13.16 -34.87 0.86
CA LEU A 346 13.23 -34.67 -0.58
C LEU A 346 14.11 -35.80 -1.15
N ASN A 347 13.47 -36.73 -1.87
CA ASN A 347 14.09 -37.51 -2.93
C ASN A 347 13.55 -36.98 -4.25
#